data_AF-A0A8B8DG43-F1
#
_entry.id   AF-A0A8B8DG43-F1
#
_cell.length_a   1.000
_cell.length_b   1.000
_cell.length_c   1.000
_cell.angle_alpha   90.00
_cell.angle_beta   90.00
_cell.angle_gamma   90.00
#
_symmetry.space_group_name_H-M   'P 1'
#
loop_
_entity.id
_entity.type
_entity.pdbx_description
1 polymer ?
#
loop_
_entity_poly.entity_id
_entity_poly.type
_entity_poly.pdbx_seq_one_letter_code
_entity_poly.pdbx_strand_id
1 'polypeptide(L)'
;MAGAYEKNPGDHRRKWDKDEYERLAQERLEEEQRKQLEKELREPHQKRELLKPREYKVDLDSKLGKSQVITKTTPASQQGGYYCNVCDCVVKDSINFLDHINGKKHQRNLGMSMKIERSSLDQVKKRFEINKKKMEEKKKEYDFEERLKELKEEEEKQKAYKKEKRKDRKRKAEPDDSEGPSDMAAVMGFSGFGTSKK
;
A
#
# COMPACT_ATOMS: atom_id res chain seq x y z
N MET A 1 24.49 -29.98 -71.92
CA MET A 1 23.46 -30.58 -72.80
C MET A 1 22.48 -31.34 -71.92
N ALA A 2 21.39 -30.68 -71.50
CA ALA A 2 20.38 -31.27 -70.63
C ALA A 2 19.33 -31.99 -71.50
N GLY A 3 19.22 -33.31 -71.37
CA GLY A 3 18.19 -34.09 -72.03
C GLY A 3 16.87 -33.94 -71.27
N ALA A 4 15.91 -33.24 -71.87
CA ALA A 4 14.53 -33.22 -71.39
C ALA A 4 13.96 -34.64 -71.49
N TYR A 5 13.64 -35.25 -70.35
CA TYR A 5 13.04 -36.57 -70.28
C TYR A 5 11.53 -36.42 -70.49
N GLU A 6 11.08 -36.48 -71.75
CA GLU A 6 9.66 -36.52 -72.08
C GLU A 6 9.04 -37.83 -71.54
N LYS A 7 7.97 -37.70 -70.76
CA LYS A 7 7.24 -38.83 -70.17
C LYS A 7 6.50 -39.58 -71.28
N ASN A 8 7.10 -40.68 -71.73
CA ASN A 8 6.52 -41.56 -72.76
C ASN A 8 5.22 -42.21 -72.23
N PRO A 9 4.05 -42.01 -72.87
CA PRO A 9 2.72 -42.37 -72.33
C PRO A 9 2.42 -43.88 -72.24
N GLY A 10 3.39 -44.76 -72.50
CA GLY A 10 3.25 -46.23 -72.42
C GLY A 10 4.06 -46.92 -71.32
N ASP A 11 4.78 -46.18 -70.48
CA ASP A 11 5.63 -46.78 -69.43
C ASP A 11 4.92 -46.77 -68.06
N HIS A 12 4.32 -47.90 -67.70
CA HIS A 12 3.68 -48.12 -66.40
C HIS A 12 4.68 -48.36 -65.25
N ARG A 13 5.99 -48.29 -65.52
CA ARG A 13 7.01 -48.42 -64.48
C ARG A 13 7.15 -47.11 -63.71
N ARG A 14 6.86 -47.15 -62.41
CA ARG A 14 6.99 -46.00 -61.52
C ARG A 14 8.45 -45.54 -61.44
N LYS A 15 8.78 -44.49 -62.18
CA LYS A 15 10.08 -43.81 -62.13
C LYS A 15 10.03 -42.77 -61.02
N TRP A 16 11.05 -42.79 -60.17
CA TRP A 16 11.23 -41.79 -59.12
C TRP A 16 11.96 -40.62 -59.75
N ASP A 17 11.25 -39.49 -59.94
CA ASP A 17 11.81 -38.26 -60.48
C ASP A 17 12.71 -37.61 -59.41
N LYS A 18 14.04 -37.74 -59.55
CA LYS A 18 15.02 -37.30 -58.52
C LYS A 18 14.85 -35.83 -58.13
N ASP A 19 14.60 -34.95 -59.10
CA ASP A 19 14.44 -33.52 -58.89
C ASP A 19 13.21 -33.17 -58.02
N GLU A 20 12.10 -33.90 -58.18
CA GLU A 20 10.90 -33.75 -57.35
C GLU A 20 11.16 -34.19 -55.90
N TYR A 21 11.86 -35.32 -55.73
CA TYR A 21 12.21 -35.81 -54.39
C TYR A 21 13.26 -34.93 -53.70
N GLU A 22 14.17 -34.33 -54.45
CA GLU A 22 15.14 -33.35 -53.94
C GLU A 22 14.44 -32.07 -53.50
N ARG A 23 13.46 -31.55 -54.26
CA ARG A 23 12.62 -30.41 -53.84
C ARG A 23 11.81 -30.73 -52.59
N LEU A 24 11.16 -31.88 -52.53
CA LEU A 24 10.40 -32.33 -51.34
C LEU A 24 11.29 -32.52 -50.11
N ALA A 25 12.54 -32.94 -50.30
CA ALA A 25 13.52 -33.05 -49.22
C ALA A 25 13.99 -31.68 -48.72
N GLN A 26 14.25 -30.74 -49.63
CA GLN A 26 14.61 -29.36 -49.30
C GLN A 26 13.47 -28.63 -48.57
N GLU A 27 12.23 -28.76 -49.04
CA GLU A 27 11.06 -28.15 -48.39
C GLU A 27 10.85 -28.66 -46.96
N ARG A 28 11.04 -29.98 -46.74
CA ARG A 28 11.01 -30.54 -45.38
C ARG A 28 12.12 -29.99 -44.48
N LEU A 29 13.34 -29.85 -45.00
CA LEU A 29 14.46 -29.28 -44.25
C LEU A 29 14.21 -27.80 -43.90
N GLU A 30 13.69 -27.01 -44.84
CA GLU A 30 13.36 -25.60 -44.62
C GLU A 30 12.23 -25.43 -43.61
N GLU A 31 11.22 -26.30 -43.62
CA GLU A 31 10.13 -26.27 -42.65
C GLU A 31 10.62 -26.66 -41.24
N GLU A 32 11.51 -27.64 -41.13
CA GLU A 32 12.17 -28.00 -39.87
C GLU A 32 13.04 -26.86 -39.34
N GLN A 33 13.82 -26.21 -40.21
CA GLN A 33 14.62 -25.04 -39.84
C GLN A 33 13.75 -23.85 -39.42
N ARG A 34 12.63 -23.58 -40.12
CA ARG A 34 11.66 -22.55 -39.71
C ARG A 34 11.06 -22.83 -38.34
N LYS A 35 10.70 -24.08 -38.05
CA LYS A 35 10.17 -24.49 -36.74
C LYS A 35 11.22 -24.40 -35.63
N GLN A 36 12.50 -24.65 -35.95
CA GLN A 36 13.60 -24.48 -34.99
C GLN A 36 13.85 -22.99 -34.71
N LEU A 37 13.94 -22.17 -35.76
CA LEU A 37 14.06 -20.72 -35.63
C LEU A 37 12.88 -20.11 -34.88
N GLU A 38 11.64 -20.57 -35.11
CA GLU A 38 10.46 -20.11 -34.35
C GLU A 38 10.54 -20.46 -32.85
N LYS A 39 11.13 -21.63 -32.51
CA LYS A 39 11.38 -22.03 -31.12
C LYS A 39 12.52 -21.24 -30.49
N GLU A 40 13.52 -20.84 -31.25
CA GLU A 40 14.65 -20.02 -30.79
C GLU A 40 14.26 -18.53 -30.67
N LEU A 41 13.40 -18.04 -31.58
CA LEU A 41 12.81 -16.70 -31.57
C LEU A 41 11.71 -16.54 -30.53
N ARG A 42 11.13 -17.64 -30.02
CA ARG A 42 10.38 -17.61 -28.77
C ARG A 42 11.35 -17.26 -27.66
N GLU A 43 11.43 -15.96 -27.38
CA GLU A 43 12.29 -15.40 -26.34
C GLU A 43 12.22 -16.23 -25.05
N PRO A 44 13.36 -16.47 -24.39
CA PRO A 44 13.37 -17.16 -23.11
C PRO A 44 12.42 -16.43 -22.17
N HIS A 45 11.49 -17.18 -21.55
CA HIS A 45 10.54 -16.67 -20.56
C HIS A 45 11.28 -15.69 -19.63
N GLN A 46 11.02 -14.39 -19.80
CA GLN A 46 11.62 -13.34 -18.98
C GLN A 46 11.48 -13.75 -17.52
N LYS A 47 12.61 -13.89 -16.82
CA LYS A 47 12.63 -14.35 -15.43
C LYS A 47 11.88 -13.30 -14.61
N ARG A 48 10.61 -13.60 -14.36
CA ARG A 48 9.69 -12.75 -13.60
C ARG A 48 10.32 -12.43 -12.26
N GLU A 49 10.23 -11.17 -11.86
CA GLU A 49 10.76 -10.72 -10.59
C GLU A 49 10.13 -11.53 -9.44
N LEU A 50 10.92 -11.70 -8.40
CA LEU A 50 10.51 -12.40 -7.19
C LEU A 50 9.48 -11.56 -6.44
N LEU A 51 8.60 -12.25 -5.70
CA LEU A 51 7.49 -11.60 -5.01
C LEU A 51 8.01 -10.60 -3.96
N LYS A 52 7.86 -9.30 -4.26
CA LYS A 52 8.11 -8.22 -3.29
C LYS A 52 6.87 -8.06 -2.39
N PRO A 53 7.04 -7.84 -1.07
CA PRO A 53 5.93 -7.47 -0.20
C PRO A 53 5.37 -6.12 -0.64
N ARG A 54 4.04 -5.95 -0.55
CA ARG A 54 3.39 -4.66 -0.86
C ARG A 54 3.62 -3.67 0.27
N GLU A 55 3.96 -2.43 -0.09
CA GLU A 55 4.21 -1.35 0.88
C GLU A 55 3.00 -0.42 1.09
N TYR A 56 1.93 -0.56 0.30
CA TYR A 56 0.71 0.24 0.47
C TYR A 56 -0.41 -0.58 1.12
N LYS A 57 -1.14 0.06 2.03
CA LYS A 57 -2.37 -0.49 2.61
C LYS A 57 -3.48 -0.28 1.58
N VAL A 58 -4.24 -1.34 1.29
CA VAL A 58 -5.39 -1.25 0.38
C VAL A 58 -6.57 -0.68 1.16
N ASP A 59 -6.97 0.55 0.84
CA ASP A 59 -8.06 1.24 1.52
C ASP A 59 -9.42 0.77 0.97
N LEU A 60 -10.03 -0.18 1.68
CA LEU A 60 -11.36 -0.72 1.36
C LEU A 60 -12.49 0.09 2.02
N ASP A 61 -12.16 0.93 3.00
CA ASP A 61 -13.14 1.57 3.88
C ASP A 61 -13.71 2.89 3.34
N SER A 62 -13.04 3.52 2.37
CA SER A 62 -13.39 4.86 1.87
C SER A 62 -14.73 4.94 1.13
N LYS A 63 -15.26 3.78 0.72
CA LYS A 63 -16.54 3.64 0.01
C LYS A 63 -17.66 3.04 0.88
N LEU A 64 -17.41 2.76 2.16
CA LEU A 64 -18.45 2.29 3.08
C LEU A 64 -19.48 3.39 3.34
N GLY A 65 -20.77 3.05 3.27
CA GLY A 65 -21.89 3.95 3.56
C GLY A 65 -22.27 4.95 2.47
N LYS A 66 -21.59 4.95 1.31
CA LYS A 66 -21.93 5.83 0.18
C LYS A 66 -22.77 5.07 -0.85
N SER A 67 -24.02 5.46 -1.04
CA SER A 67 -24.84 4.99 -2.15
C SER A 67 -24.50 5.76 -3.42
N GLN A 68 -24.10 5.07 -4.48
CA GLN A 68 -23.89 5.65 -5.81
C GLN A 68 -24.92 5.08 -6.78
N VAL A 69 -25.60 5.96 -7.51
CA VAL A 69 -26.55 5.58 -8.55
C VAL A 69 -25.76 5.19 -9.79
N ILE A 70 -25.81 3.91 -10.16
CA ILE A 70 -25.10 3.37 -11.32
C ILE A 70 -25.98 3.53 -12.56
N THR A 71 -25.52 4.31 -13.55
CA THR A 71 -26.13 4.37 -14.88
C THR A 71 -25.39 3.44 -15.85
N LYS A 72 -26.03 3.02 -16.95
CA LYS A 72 -25.41 2.13 -17.96
C LYS A 72 -24.17 2.74 -18.65
N THR A 73 -24.00 4.06 -18.58
CA THR A 73 -22.92 4.81 -19.23
C THR A 73 -21.73 5.08 -18.30
N THR A 74 -21.84 4.73 -17.00
CA THR A 74 -20.78 5.01 -16.02
C THR A 74 -19.57 4.08 -16.24
N PRO A 75 -18.33 4.60 -16.32
CA PRO A 75 -17.14 3.78 -16.53
C PRO A 75 -16.96 2.75 -15.42
N ALA A 76 -16.45 1.56 -15.74
CA ALA A 76 -16.29 0.43 -14.83
C ALA A 76 -15.57 0.78 -13.51
N SER A 77 -14.69 1.79 -13.52
CA SER A 77 -13.99 2.30 -12.34
C SER A 77 -14.90 2.98 -11.30
N GLN A 78 -16.04 3.53 -11.75
CA GLN A 78 -17.04 4.19 -10.90
C GLN A 78 -18.31 3.36 -10.73
N GLN A 79 -18.36 2.15 -11.31
CA GLN A 79 -19.43 1.21 -11.01
C GLN A 79 -19.28 0.69 -9.57
N GLY A 80 -20.39 0.35 -8.94
CA GLY A 80 -20.39 -0.17 -7.57
C GLY A 80 -19.50 -1.41 -7.45
N GLY A 81 -18.43 -1.29 -6.67
CA GLY A 81 -17.43 -2.34 -6.46
C GLY A 81 -16.00 -1.81 -6.35
N TYR A 82 -15.06 -2.73 -6.19
CA TYR A 82 -13.62 -2.53 -6.26
C TYR A 82 -13.14 -2.75 -7.69
N TYR A 83 -12.44 -1.78 -8.25
CA TYR A 83 -11.90 -1.85 -9.61
C TYR A 83 -10.42 -2.21 -9.59
N CYS A 84 -10.00 -3.16 -10.42
CA CYS A 84 -8.59 -3.48 -10.62
C CYS A 84 -8.07 -2.94 -11.95
N ASN A 85 -7.08 -2.04 -11.90
CA ASN A 85 -6.48 -1.40 -13.08
C ASN A 85 -5.66 -2.34 -13.98
N VAL A 86 -5.23 -3.50 -13.46
CA VAL A 86 -4.33 -4.43 -14.19
C VAL A 86 -5.11 -5.48 -14.96
N CYS A 87 -6.34 -5.76 -14.53
CA CYS A 87 -7.18 -6.82 -15.08
C CYS A 87 -8.51 -6.31 -15.64
N ASP A 88 -8.76 -4.99 -15.56
CA ASP A 88 -9.98 -4.30 -15.98
C ASP A 88 -11.28 -5.01 -15.56
N CYS A 89 -11.30 -5.53 -14.34
CA CYS A 89 -12.44 -6.23 -13.77
C CYS A 89 -12.99 -5.49 -12.55
N VAL A 90 -14.32 -5.46 -12.44
CA VAL A 90 -15.04 -4.96 -11.27
C VAL A 90 -15.34 -6.14 -10.35
N VAL A 91 -14.83 -6.09 -9.13
CA VAL A 91 -15.06 -7.08 -8.09
C VAL A 91 -16.00 -6.49 -7.03
N LYS A 92 -17.08 -7.20 -6.71
CA LYS A 92 -18.13 -6.69 -5.81
C LYS A 92 -17.76 -6.76 -4.33
N ASP A 93 -16.98 -7.77 -3.95
CA ASP A 93 -16.62 -8.03 -2.55
C ASP A 93 -15.18 -7.63 -2.24
N SER A 94 -14.92 -7.22 -1.00
CA SER A 94 -13.59 -6.84 -0.52
C SER A 94 -12.63 -8.04 -0.47
N ILE A 95 -13.14 -9.20 -0.04
CA ILE A 95 -12.37 -10.45 0.04
C ILE A 95 -11.95 -10.88 -1.37
N ASN A 96 -12.89 -10.89 -2.30
CA ASN A 96 -12.62 -11.27 -3.68
C ASN A 96 -11.67 -10.27 -4.37
N PHE A 97 -11.68 -8.98 -3.98
CA PHE A 97 -10.70 -8.02 -4.47
C PHE A 97 -9.29 -8.33 -3.94
N LEU A 98 -9.14 -8.67 -2.66
CA LEU A 98 -7.85 -9.10 -2.10
C LEU A 98 -7.35 -10.39 -2.79
N ASP A 99 -8.24 -11.36 -3.00
CA ASP A 99 -7.92 -12.61 -3.71
C ASP A 99 -7.60 -12.36 -5.19
N HIS A 100 -8.23 -11.37 -5.81
CA HIS A 100 -7.94 -10.95 -7.18
C HIS A 100 -6.52 -10.37 -7.30
N ILE A 101 -6.16 -9.42 -6.44
CA ILE A 101 -4.81 -8.80 -6.45
C ILE A 101 -3.76 -9.87 -6.08
N ASN A 102 -4.09 -10.85 -5.24
CA ASN A 102 -3.21 -11.98 -4.92
C ASN A 102 -3.27 -13.12 -5.97
N GLY A 103 -4.13 -12.99 -6.97
CA GLY A 103 -4.39 -14.01 -7.96
C GLY A 103 -3.24 -14.18 -8.96
N LYS A 104 -3.03 -15.41 -9.42
CA LYS A 104 -1.98 -15.74 -10.41
C LYS A 104 -2.10 -14.93 -11.71
N LYS A 105 -3.31 -14.53 -12.11
CA LYS A 105 -3.55 -13.73 -13.32
C LYS A 105 -3.05 -12.29 -13.14
N HIS A 106 -3.43 -11.64 -12.04
CA HIS A 106 -2.99 -10.29 -11.70
C HIS A 106 -1.47 -10.22 -11.54
N GLN A 107 -0.89 -11.16 -10.79
CA GLN A 107 0.56 -11.20 -10.55
C GLN A 107 1.37 -11.49 -11.83
N ARG A 108 0.79 -12.26 -12.76
CA ARG A 108 1.40 -12.56 -14.06
C ARG A 108 1.45 -11.31 -14.95
N ASN A 109 0.39 -10.52 -14.96
CA ASN A 109 0.35 -9.25 -15.70
C ASN A 109 1.31 -8.23 -15.09
N LEU A 110 1.52 -8.25 -13.77
CA LEU A 110 2.55 -7.47 -13.07
C LEU A 110 3.99 -7.97 -13.29
N GLY A 111 4.19 -9.07 -14.01
CA GLY A 111 5.52 -9.60 -14.29
C GLY A 111 6.22 -10.23 -13.09
N MET A 112 5.49 -10.53 -12.02
CA MET A 112 6.04 -11.14 -10.80
C MET A 112 5.68 -12.63 -10.72
N SER A 113 6.55 -13.44 -10.14
CA SER A 113 6.27 -14.85 -9.83
C SER A 113 5.88 -15.01 -8.36
N MET A 114 4.95 -15.93 -8.04
CA MET A 114 4.60 -16.26 -6.64
C MET A 114 5.71 -17.01 -5.89
N LYS A 115 6.90 -17.17 -6.48
CA LYS A 115 8.03 -17.81 -5.82
C LYS A 115 8.72 -16.75 -4.95
N ILE A 116 8.70 -16.99 -3.63
CA ILE A 116 9.42 -16.21 -2.63
C ILE A 116 10.82 -16.82 -2.50
N GLU A 117 11.86 -15.99 -2.40
CA GLU A 117 13.21 -16.46 -2.10
C GLU A 117 13.30 -17.05 -0.69
N ARG A 118 14.18 -18.02 -0.50
CA ARG A 118 14.48 -18.53 0.83
C ARG A 118 15.22 -17.44 1.62
N SER A 119 14.76 -17.16 2.83
CA SER A 119 15.34 -16.11 3.67
C SER A 119 16.78 -16.42 4.08
N SER A 120 17.67 -15.42 4.01
CA SER A 120 19.04 -15.51 4.50
C SER A 120 19.16 -15.06 5.97
N LEU A 121 20.25 -15.45 6.65
CA LEU A 121 20.50 -15.09 8.06
C LEU A 121 20.52 -13.56 8.28
N ASP A 122 21.06 -12.82 7.31
CA ASP A 122 21.15 -11.35 7.38
C ASP A 122 19.76 -10.69 7.29
N GLN A 123 18.86 -11.22 6.45
CA GLN A 123 17.47 -10.74 6.37
C GLN A 123 16.71 -10.97 7.68
N VAL A 124 16.99 -12.08 8.37
CA VAL A 124 16.37 -12.41 9.65
C VAL A 124 16.83 -11.44 10.75
N LYS A 125 18.14 -11.14 10.83
CA LYS A 125 18.67 -10.15 11.78
C LYS A 125 18.05 -8.76 11.58
N LYS A 126 17.99 -8.29 10.32
CA LYS A 126 17.34 -7.01 9.97
C LYS A 126 15.85 -6.99 10.35
N ARG A 127 15.13 -8.10 10.16
CA ARG A 127 13.72 -8.24 10.60
C ARG A 127 13.58 -8.16 12.12
N PHE A 128 14.48 -8.80 12.87
CA PHE A 128 14.48 -8.71 14.34
C PHE A 128 14.77 -7.30 14.84
N GLU A 129 15.71 -6.58 14.23
CA GLU A 129 15.99 -5.18 14.58
C GLU A 129 14.79 -4.27 14.31
N ILE A 130 14.14 -4.40 13.13
CA ILE A 130 12.93 -3.63 12.81
C ILE A 130 11.81 -3.96 13.80
N ASN A 131 11.62 -5.24 14.14
CA ASN A 131 10.59 -5.64 15.09
C ASN A 131 10.90 -5.12 16.50
N LYS A 132 12.16 -5.14 16.93
CA LYS A 132 12.59 -4.58 18.21
C LYS A 132 12.34 -3.06 18.25
N LYS A 133 12.70 -2.33 17.20
CA LYS A 133 12.41 -0.88 17.07
C LYS A 133 10.91 -0.59 17.13
N LYS A 134 10.08 -1.33 16.39
CA LYS A 134 8.60 -1.19 16.45
C LYS A 134 8.04 -1.49 17.84
N MET A 135 8.60 -2.47 18.54
CA MET A 135 8.19 -2.79 19.91
C MET A 135 8.65 -1.70 20.90
N GLU A 136 9.82 -1.12 20.71
CA GLU A 136 10.30 0.02 21.51
C GLU A 136 9.48 1.29 21.24
N GLU A 137 9.10 1.57 19.99
CA GLU A 137 8.20 2.67 19.64
C GLU A 137 6.83 2.50 20.31
N LYS A 138 6.24 1.30 20.23
CA LYS A 138 5.01 0.99 20.94
C LYS A 138 5.15 1.13 22.46
N LYS A 139 6.31 0.74 23.03
CA LYS A 139 6.59 0.94 24.46
C LYS A 139 6.69 2.43 24.83
N LYS A 140 7.30 3.25 23.97
CA LYS A 140 7.31 4.71 24.16
C LYS A 140 5.92 5.33 24.03
N GLU A 141 5.02 4.74 23.25
CA GLU A 141 3.60 5.09 23.30
C GLU A 141 2.93 4.70 24.62
N TYR A 142 3.46 3.74 25.39
CA TYR A 142 3.01 3.53 26.77
C TYR A 142 3.64 4.53 27.76
N ASP A 143 4.82 5.08 27.48
CA ASP A 143 5.43 6.18 28.26
C ASP A 143 4.68 7.53 28.13
N PHE A 144 3.57 7.61 27.37
CA PHE A 144 2.66 8.76 27.47
C PHE A 144 2.14 8.97 28.90
N GLU A 145 2.05 7.93 29.73
CA GLU A 145 1.73 8.08 31.15
C GLU A 145 2.81 8.83 31.93
N GLU A 146 4.09 8.64 31.61
CA GLU A 146 5.19 9.41 32.21
C GLU A 146 5.16 10.84 31.71
N ARG A 147 4.90 11.05 30.41
CA ARG A 147 4.71 12.40 29.85
C ARG A 147 3.51 13.14 30.44
N LEU A 148 2.44 12.43 30.80
CA LEU A 148 1.26 12.97 31.50
C LEU A 148 1.58 13.32 32.95
N LYS A 149 2.47 12.59 33.62
CA LYS A 149 2.96 12.92 34.95
C LYS A 149 3.84 14.16 34.93
N GLU A 150 4.77 14.27 33.97
CA GLU A 150 5.59 15.47 33.79
C GLU A 150 4.74 16.73 33.51
N LEU A 151 3.73 16.63 32.64
CA LEU A 151 2.82 17.75 32.37
C LEU A 151 2.01 18.16 33.63
N LYS A 152 1.58 17.19 34.43
CA LYS A 152 0.91 17.45 35.72
C LYS A 152 1.85 18.11 36.71
N GLU A 153 3.10 17.66 36.81
CA GLU A 153 4.10 18.28 37.69
C GLU A 153 4.45 19.71 37.27
N GLU A 154 4.54 19.98 35.97
CA GLU A 154 4.71 21.34 35.45
C GLU A 154 3.50 22.22 35.75
N GLU A 155 2.28 21.71 35.60
CA GLU A 155 1.05 22.42 35.94
C GLU A 155 0.97 22.70 37.46
N GLU A 156 1.39 21.76 38.29
CA GLU A 156 1.45 21.94 39.75
C GLU A 156 2.52 22.96 40.16
N LYS A 157 3.71 22.94 39.53
CA LYS A 157 4.76 23.95 39.72
C LYS A 157 4.27 25.34 39.29
N GLN A 158 3.57 25.43 38.16
CA GLN A 158 2.94 26.67 37.68
C GLN A 158 1.86 27.18 38.64
N LYS A 159 1.02 26.30 39.18
CA LYS A 159 0.00 26.64 40.18
C LYS A 159 0.64 27.07 41.50
N ALA A 160 1.70 26.40 41.95
CA ALA A 160 2.45 26.75 43.14
C ALA A 160 3.10 28.13 42.99
N TYR A 161 3.75 28.40 41.86
CA TYR A 161 4.34 29.71 41.55
C TYR A 161 3.29 30.83 41.50
N LYS A 162 2.11 30.58 40.89
CA LYS A 162 0.99 31.53 40.91
C LYS A 162 0.46 31.77 42.33
N LYS A 163 0.42 30.73 43.18
CA LYS A 163 -0.04 30.82 44.57
C LYS A 163 0.96 31.57 45.44
N GLU A 164 2.26 31.36 45.26
CA GLU A 164 3.30 32.16 45.92
C GLU A 164 3.25 33.61 45.47
N LYS A 165 3.19 33.89 44.16
CA LYS A 165 3.06 35.26 43.65
C LYS A 165 1.82 35.98 44.19
N ARG A 166 0.71 35.25 44.42
CA ARG A 166 -0.49 35.78 45.08
C ARG A 166 -0.28 36.01 46.57
N LYS A 167 0.46 35.15 47.27
CA LYS A 167 0.82 35.33 48.70
C LYS A 167 1.80 36.48 48.90
N ASP A 168 2.81 36.62 48.04
CA ASP A 168 3.75 37.75 48.06
C ASP A 168 3.07 39.06 47.74
N ARG A 169 2.12 39.07 46.78
CA ARG A 169 1.26 40.24 46.58
C ARG A 169 0.42 40.56 47.81
N LYS A 170 -0.04 39.56 48.56
CA LYS A 170 -0.81 39.76 49.78
C LYS A 170 0.05 40.27 50.94
N ARG A 171 1.29 39.78 51.08
CA ARG A 171 2.28 40.28 52.04
C ARG A 171 2.80 41.68 51.70
N LYS A 172 2.96 42.02 50.41
CA LYS A 172 3.25 43.39 49.95
C LYS A 172 2.05 44.32 50.05
N ALA A 173 0.84 43.78 50.10
CA ALA A 173 -0.40 44.51 50.33
C ALA A 173 -0.80 44.55 51.83
N GLU A 174 0.06 44.09 52.74
CA GLU A 174 0.10 44.55 54.13
C GLU A 174 1.17 45.64 54.28
N PRO A 175 0.93 46.88 53.82
CA PRO A 175 1.47 48.04 54.49
C PRO A 175 0.58 48.37 55.71
N ASP A 176 1.25 48.63 56.83
CA ASP A 176 0.88 49.55 57.91
C ASP A 176 -0.59 50.04 57.93
N ASP A 177 -1.35 49.59 58.93
CA ASP A 177 -2.76 49.91 59.16
C ASP A 177 -2.88 51.37 59.66
N SER A 178 -3.00 52.31 58.72
CA SER A 178 -3.50 53.67 58.94
C SER A 178 -4.29 54.12 57.70
N GLU A 179 -5.63 54.03 57.83
CA GLU A 179 -6.68 54.71 57.05
C GLU A 179 -7.22 54.06 55.75
N GLY A 180 -8.39 53.41 55.87
CA GLY A 180 -9.52 53.58 54.93
C GLY A 180 -9.80 52.50 53.84
N PRO A 181 -10.48 51.37 54.16
CA PRO A 181 -10.78 50.31 53.19
C PRO A 181 -12.18 50.38 52.54
N SER A 182 -12.73 51.56 52.25
CA SER A 182 -14.09 51.66 51.71
C SER A 182 -14.17 51.88 50.18
N ASP A 183 -13.31 52.71 49.60
CA ASP A 183 -13.46 53.10 48.18
C ASP A 183 -12.76 52.16 47.19
N MET A 184 -11.63 51.54 47.56
CA MET A 184 -10.94 50.59 46.66
C MET A 184 -11.68 49.25 46.50
N ALA A 185 -12.50 48.85 47.48
CA ALA A 185 -13.28 47.61 47.43
C ALA A 185 -14.50 47.72 46.49
N ALA A 186 -15.08 48.91 46.35
CA ALA A 186 -16.19 49.19 45.44
C ALA A 186 -15.74 49.22 43.97
N VAL A 187 -14.52 49.71 43.69
CA VAL A 187 -13.94 49.75 42.34
C VAL A 187 -13.52 48.35 41.83
N MET A 188 -13.14 47.43 42.73
CA MET A 188 -12.79 46.04 42.37
C MET A 188 -13.97 45.05 42.41
N GLY A 189 -15.22 45.52 42.49
CA GLY A 189 -16.40 44.69 42.31
C GLY A 189 -16.70 43.70 43.44
N PHE A 190 -16.16 43.90 44.64
CA PHE A 190 -16.54 43.13 45.84
C PHE A 190 -17.82 43.70 46.48
N SER A 191 -18.90 43.76 45.70
CA SER A 191 -20.23 44.04 46.25
C SER A 191 -20.88 42.75 46.73
N GLY A 192 -20.93 42.58 48.06
CA GLY A 192 -21.83 41.71 48.83
C GLY A 192 -22.42 40.48 48.15
N PHE A 193 -21.86 39.30 48.45
CA PHE A 193 -22.57 38.02 48.27
C PHE A 193 -23.76 38.00 49.24
N GLY A 194 -24.95 38.19 48.69
CA GLY A 194 -26.19 38.45 49.43
C GLY A 194 -26.54 37.37 50.46
N THR A 195 -26.84 37.82 51.68
CA THR A 195 -27.47 36.99 52.70
C THR A 195 -28.96 36.86 52.34
N SER A 196 -29.37 35.67 51.93
CA SER A 196 -30.78 35.30 51.83
C SER A 196 -31.17 34.62 53.14
N LYS A 197 -31.90 35.33 54.00
CA LYS A 197 -32.63 34.74 55.12
C LYS A 197 -34.13 34.95 54.90
N LYS A 198 -34.76 33.95 54.29
CA LYS A 198 -36.12 33.49 54.53
C LYS A 198 -36.26 32.09 53.98
#